data_AF-A0ABD1XC18-F1
#
_entry.id   AF-A0ABD1XC18-F1
#
_cell.length_a   1.000
_cell.length_b   1.000
_cell.length_c   1.000
_cell.angle_alpha   90.00
_cell.angle_beta   90.00
_cell.angle_gamma   90.00
#
_symmetry.space_group_name_H-M   'P 1'
#
loop_
_entity.id
_entity.type
_entity.pdbx_description
1 polymer ?
#
loop_
_entity_poly.entity_id
_entity_poly.type
_entity_poly.pdbx_seq_one_letter_code
_entity_poly.pdbx_strand_id
1 'polypeptide(L)'
;MVAAICYAWLLENRMKADKERGERDRSSFELIVLVMNTRREKMWKQRQAAWLFDHVGFDATALFFSNEVDLETLMMAKKLSMLVVGEDILITNSEVGSTCTILTDNYYEETYDLLQTPIVKNL
;
A
#
# COMPACT_ATOMS: atom_id res chain seq x y z
N MET A 1 -4.89 5.25 -5.17
CA MET A 1 -4.70 5.50 -3.72
C MET A 1 -5.10 4.29 -2.90
N VAL A 2 -6.37 3.88 -2.91
CA VAL A 2 -6.84 2.72 -2.12
C VAL A 2 -6.06 1.43 -2.43
N ALA A 3 -5.96 1.04 -3.71
CA ALA A 3 -5.20 -0.16 -4.09
C ALA A 3 -3.74 -0.13 -3.60
N ALA A 4 -3.10 1.04 -3.60
CA ALA A 4 -1.73 1.20 -3.10
C ALA A 4 -1.64 1.05 -1.56
N ILE A 5 -2.63 1.57 -0.82
CA ILE A 5 -2.74 1.36 0.64
C ILE A 5 -2.86 -0.13 0.94
N CYS A 6 -3.81 -0.80 0.29
CA CYS A 6 -4.07 -2.22 0.51
C CYS A 6 -2.87 -3.09 0.11
N TYR A 7 -2.21 -2.77 -1.00
CA TYR A 7 -1.00 -3.49 -1.44
C TYR A 7 0.18 -3.29 -0.49
N ALA A 8 0.40 -2.06 0.00
CA ALA A 8 1.45 -1.79 0.98
C ALA A 8 1.21 -2.56 2.29
N TRP A 9 -0.04 -2.59 2.77
CA TRP A 9 -0.43 -3.38 3.94
C TRP A 9 -0.21 -4.89 3.71
N LEU A 10 -0.57 -5.40 2.53
CA LEU A 10 -0.32 -6.80 2.16
C LEU A 10 1.18 -7.12 2.18
N LEU A 11 2.02 -6.28 1.56
CA LEU A 11 3.47 -6.46 1.54
C LEU A 11 4.08 -6.47 2.94
N GLU A 12 3.66 -5.55 3.80
CA GLU A 12 4.15 -5.47 5.18
C GLU A 12 3.80 -6.74 5.97
N ASN A 13 2.57 -7.26 5.81
CA ASN A 13 2.15 -8.48 6.51
C ASN A 13 2.86 -9.72 5.98
N ARG A 14 3.08 -9.83 4.67
CA ARG A 14 3.93 -10.91 4.11
C ARG A 14 5.34 -10.85 4.66
N MET A 15 5.92 -9.66 4.68
CA MET A 15 7.26 -9.48 5.22
C MET A 15 7.36 -9.89 6.70
N LYS A 16 6.33 -9.61 7.50
CA LYS A 16 6.25 -10.08 8.89
C LYS A 16 6.14 -11.61 8.96
N ALA A 17 5.26 -12.21 8.16
CA ALA A 17 5.08 -13.66 8.12
C ALA A 17 6.38 -14.40 7.70
N ASP A 18 7.09 -13.89 6.68
CA ASP A 18 8.34 -14.49 6.22
C ASP A 18 9.44 -14.41 7.29
N LYS A 19 9.50 -13.31 8.05
CA LYS A 19 10.42 -13.15 9.18
C LYS A 19 10.12 -14.14 10.30
N GLU A 20 8.84 -14.41 10.58
CA GLU A 20 8.40 -15.39 11.57
C GLU A 20 8.75 -16.83 11.14
N ARG A 21 8.60 -17.14 9.84
CA ARG A 21 8.97 -18.45 9.26
C ARG A 21 10.47 -18.67 9.10
N GLY A 22 11.28 -17.63 9.28
CA GLY A 22 12.74 -17.70 9.11
C GLY A 22 13.18 -17.73 7.64
N GLU A 23 12.30 -17.36 6.73
CA GLU A 23 12.54 -17.31 5.28
C GLU A 23 13.26 -16.02 4.84
N ARG A 24 13.34 -15.03 5.74
CA ARG A 24 14.15 -13.81 5.57
C ARG A 24 15.14 -13.62 6.71
N ASP A 25 16.30 -13.04 6.36
CA ASP A 25 17.29 -12.63 7.34
C ASP A 25 16.70 -11.60 8.31
N ARG A 26 16.77 -11.89 9.61
CA ARG A 26 16.28 -10.98 10.66
C ARG A 26 17.18 -9.74 10.84
N SER A 27 18.38 -9.75 10.24
CA SER A 27 19.36 -8.66 10.35
C SER A 27 19.08 -7.48 9.41
N SER A 28 18.31 -7.70 8.33
CA SER A 28 17.98 -6.62 7.38
C SER A 28 16.73 -5.85 7.82
N PHE A 29 16.93 -4.57 8.15
CA PHE A 29 15.84 -3.63 8.40
C PHE A 29 15.33 -3.05 7.08
N GLU A 30 14.41 -3.76 6.44
CA GLU A 30 13.65 -3.26 5.30
C GLU A 30 12.26 -2.77 5.80
N LEU A 31 11.82 -1.63 5.25
CA LEU A 31 10.59 -0.94 5.63
C LEU A 31 9.77 -0.65 4.37
N ILE A 32 8.49 -1.02 4.40
CA ILE A 32 7.55 -0.68 3.33
C ILE A 32 6.96 0.71 3.64
N VAL A 33 7.11 1.64 2.72
CA VAL A 33 6.58 3.01 2.84
C VAL A 33 5.67 3.30 1.66
N LEU A 34 4.42 3.68 1.95
CA LEU A 34 3.48 4.13 0.95
C LEU A 34 3.68 5.63 0.68
N VAL A 35 3.97 5.97 -0.57
CA VAL A 35 4.08 7.35 -1.03
C VAL A 35 3.01 7.62 -2.09
N MET A 36 2.18 8.64 -1.86
CA MET A 36 1.19 9.09 -2.83
C MET A 36 1.87 9.96 -3.89
N ASN A 37 1.73 9.62 -5.17
CA ASN A 37 2.20 10.43 -6.30
C ASN A 37 1.31 11.66 -6.55
N THR A 38 1.06 12.42 -5.50
CA THR A 38 0.41 13.72 -5.51
C THR A 38 1.03 14.52 -4.38
N ARG A 39 0.92 15.84 -4.44
CA ARG A 39 1.36 16.68 -3.33
C ARG A 39 0.27 16.77 -2.27
N ARG A 40 0.64 16.87 -0.98
CA ARG A 40 -0.35 16.93 0.12
C ARG A 40 -1.33 18.09 -0.08
N GLU A 41 -0.84 19.27 -0.49
CA GLU A 41 -1.68 20.44 -0.75
C GLU A 41 -2.61 20.28 -1.96
N LYS A 42 -2.51 19.19 -2.72
CA LYS A 42 -3.45 18.85 -3.80
C LYS A 42 -4.43 17.74 -3.38
N MET A 43 -4.29 17.16 -2.18
CA MET A 43 -5.14 16.07 -1.70
C MET A 43 -6.62 16.49 -1.56
N TRP A 44 -6.89 17.76 -1.22
CA TRP A 44 -8.26 18.29 -1.13
C TRP A 44 -9.04 18.21 -2.46
N LYS A 45 -8.35 18.10 -3.60
CA LYS A 45 -8.99 17.90 -4.91
C LYS A 45 -9.58 16.49 -5.06
N GLN A 46 -9.13 15.55 -4.24
CA GLN A 46 -9.53 14.14 -4.25
C GLN A 46 -10.66 13.88 -3.25
N ARG A 47 -11.79 14.59 -3.42
CA ARG A 47 -12.92 14.56 -2.47
C ARG A 47 -13.45 13.17 -2.19
N GLN A 48 -13.53 12.30 -3.21
CA GLN A 48 -13.98 10.92 -3.05
C GLN A 48 -13.04 10.10 -2.17
N ALA A 49 -11.73 10.26 -2.34
CA ALA A 49 -10.73 9.58 -1.51
C ALA A 49 -10.74 10.12 -0.07
N ALA A 50 -10.85 11.44 0.09
CA ALA A 50 -10.94 12.07 1.41
C ALA A 50 -12.19 11.62 2.18
N TRP A 51 -13.35 11.59 1.51
CA TRP A 51 -14.60 11.08 2.08
C TRP A 51 -14.47 9.60 2.46
N LEU A 52 -13.88 8.77 1.60
CA LEU A 52 -13.68 7.35 1.90
C LEU A 52 -12.77 7.16 3.12
N PHE A 53 -11.67 7.92 3.21
CA PHE A 53 -10.75 7.84 4.35
C PHE A 53 -11.42 8.23 5.66
N ASP A 54 -12.18 9.32 5.66
CA ASP A 54 -12.99 9.72 6.82
C ASP A 54 -14.01 8.62 7.19
N HIS A 55 -14.72 8.08 6.20
CA HIS A 55 -15.74 7.06 6.41
C HIS A 55 -15.19 5.75 7.01
N VAL A 56 -14.00 5.32 6.59
CA VAL A 56 -13.36 4.08 7.09
C VAL A 56 -12.44 4.32 8.29
N GLY A 57 -12.36 5.56 8.82
CA GLY A 57 -11.50 5.90 9.94
C GLY A 57 -10.01 5.89 9.62
N PHE A 58 -9.64 6.07 8.35
CA PHE A 58 -8.26 6.11 7.90
C PHE A 58 -7.66 7.50 8.08
N ASP A 59 -6.59 7.60 8.87
CA ASP A 59 -5.89 8.87 9.09
C ASP A 59 -5.03 9.26 7.88
N ALA A 60 -5.55 10.17 7.05
CA ALA A 60 -4.85 10.69 5.88
C ALA A 60 -3.58 11.49 6.24
N THR A 61 -3.39 11.90 7.51
CA THR A 61 -2.16 12.57 7.94
C THR A 61 -0.97 11.61 8.01
N ALA A 62 -1.21 10.32 8.21
CA ALA A 62 -0.20 9.27 8.25
C ALA A 62 0.35 8.88 6.86
N LEU A 63 -0.23 9.38 5.77
CA LEU A 63 0.27 9.15 4.41
C LEU A 63 1.47 10.03 4.10
N PHE A 64 2.47 9.48 3.41
CA PHE A 64 3.52 10.28 2.78
C PHE A 64 3.10 10.71 1.37
N PHE A 65 3.43 11.94 1.01
CA PHE A 65 3.18 12.52 -0.31
C PHE A 65 4.49 12.77 -1.06
N SER A 66 4.42 12.91 -2.38
CA SER A 66 5.62 13.01 -3.24
C SER A 66 6.50 14.23 -2.95
N ASN A 67 5.97 15.26 -2.29
CA ASN A 67 6.73 16.44 -1.87
C ASN A 67 7.30 16.34 -0.44
N GLU A 68 7.13 15.20 0.23
CA GLU A 68 7.53 14.99 1.63
C GLU A 68 8.64 13.96 1.79
N VAL A 69 8.95 13.24 0.70
CA VAL A 69 9.99 12.22 0.66
C VAL A 69 10.95 12.57 -0.47
N ASP A 70 12.24 12.68 -0.13
CA ASP A 70 13.31 12.86 -1.11
C ASP A 70 13.65 11.53 -1.80
N LEU A 71 12.76 11.12 -2.72
CA LEU A 71 12.90 9.88 -3.47
C LEU A 71 14.17 9.89 -4.34
N GLU A 72 14.55 11.04 -4.90
CA GLU A 72 15.70 11.18 -5.79
C GLU A 72 17.01 10.84 -5.05
N THR A 73 17.24 11.46 -3.90
CA THR A 73 18.45 11.20 -3.09
C THR A 73 18.49 9.76 -2.60
N LEU A 74 17.35 9.20 -2.19
CA LEU A 74 17.26 7.80 -1.74
C LEU A 74 17.53 6.80 -2.87
N MET A 75 17.08 7.09 -4.10
CA MET A 75 17.35 6.29 -5.29
C MET A 75 18.84 6.35 -5.66
N MET A 76 19.42 7.56 -5.69
CA MET A 76 20.84 7.77 -6.01
C MET A 76 21.76 7.08 -5.00
N ALA A 77 21.36 7.05 -3.72
CA ALA A 77 22.07 6.33 -2.67
C ALA A 77 21.84 4.81 -2.69
N LYS A 78 21.00 4.29 -3.59
CA LYS A 78 20.58 2.87 -3.67
C LYS A 78 19.97 2.36 -2.36
N LYS A 79 19.27 3.23 -1.64
CA LYS A 79 18.65 2.94 -0.34
C LYS A 79 17.15 2.67 -0.42
N LEU A 80 16.58 2.69 -1.63
CA LEU A 80 15.18 2.34 -1.85
C LEU A 80 15.03 1.41 -3.05
N SER A 81 14.03 0.55 -2.98
CA SER A 81 13.42 -0.11 -4.13
C SER A 81 11.99 0.43 -4.25
N MET A 82 11.54 0.75 -5.46
CA MET A 82 10.24 1.39 -5.71
C MET A 82 9.37 0.47 -6.56
N LEU A 83 8.08 0.45 -6.24
CA LEU A 83 7.04 -0.18 -7.05
C LEU A 83 5.92 0.82 -7.29
N VAL A 84 5.59 1.07 -8.56
CA VAL A 84 4.54 2.00 -8.97
C VAL A 84 3.26 1.23 -9.31
N VAL A 85 2.19 1.53 -8.57
CA VAL A 85 0.87 0.95 -8.82
C VAL A 85 0.28 1.47 -10.13
N GLY A 86 -0.09 0.54 -11.02
CA GLY A 86 -0.57 0.79 -12.36
C GLY A 86 0.51 0.77 -13.44
N GLU A 87 1.78 0.65 -13.06
CA GLU A 87 2.93 0.61 -13.99
C GLU A 87 3.80 -0.64 -13.76
N ASP A 88 4.31 -0.84 -12.54
CA ASP A 88 5.11 -2.03 -12.18
C ASP A 88 4.22 -3.17 -11.67
N ILE A 89 3.17 -2.81 -10.94
CA ILE A 89 2.28 -3.73 -10.22
C ILE A 89 0.83 -3.33 -10.42
N LEU A 90 -0.10 -4.29 -10.32
CA LEU A 90 -1.54 -4.06 -10.49
C LEU A 90 -1.88 -3.36 -11.83
N ILE A 91 -1.22 -3.78 -12.90
CA ILE A 91 -1.34 -3.20 -14.25
C ILE A 91 -2.73 -3.57 -14.82
N THR A 92 -3.48 -2.57 -15.27
CA THR A 92 -4.80 -2.77 -15.88
C THR A 92 -4.67 -3.00 -17.38
N ASN A 93 -5.11 -4.14 -17.89
CA ASN A 93 -5.07 -4.50 -19.32
C ASN A 93 -6.28 -3.95 -20.12
N SER A 94 -6.74 -2.74 -19.82
CA SER A 94 -7.90 -2.05 -20.44
C SER A 94 -9.28 -2.75 -20.34
N GLU A 95 -9.38 -3.93 -19.73
CA GLU A 95 -10.65 -4.51 -19.32
C GLU A 95 -11.30 -3.75 -18.15
N VAL A 96 -12.62 -3.88 -18.03
CA VAL A 96 -13.48 -3.15 -17.09
C VAL A 96 -13.18 -3.58 -15.64
N GLY A 97 -12.11 -3.06 -15.05
CA GLY A 97 -11.68 -3.41 -13.71
C GLY A 97 -10.87 -2.28 -13.06
N SER A 98 -11.05 -2.10 -11.75
CA SER A 98 -10.22 -1.16 -10.98
C SER A 98 -8.93 -1.84 -10.55
N THR A 99 -7.91 -1.06 -10.19
CA THR A 99 -6.69 -1.62 -9.56
C THR A 99 -6.99 -2.35 -8.26
N CYS A 100 -8.06 -1.97 -7.54
CA CYS A 100 -8.53 -2.73 -6.38
C CYS A 100 -9.13 -4.09 -6.77
N THR A 101 -9.79 -4.19 -7.93
CA THR A 101 -10.32 -5.46 -8.44
C THR A 101 -9.18 -6.44 -8.70
N ILE A 102 -8.15 -5.98 -9.42
CA ILE A 102 -6.95 -6.79 -9.68
C ILE A 102 -6.25 -7.21 -8.39
N LEU A 103 -6.16 -6.30 -7.41
CA LEU A 103 -5.59 -6.62 -6.11
C LEU A 103 -6.36 -7.75 -5.43
N THR A 104 -7.69 -7.67 -5.41
CA THR A 104 -8.54 -8.72 -4.86
C THR A 104 -8.33 -10.02 -5.63
N ASP A 105 -8.46 -10.01 -6.96
CA ASP A 105 -8.39 -11.23 -7.77
C ASP A 105 -7.04 -11.94 -7.63
N ASN A 106 -5.93 -11.19 -7.58
CA ASN A 106 -4.59 -11.75 -7.52
C ASN A 106 -4.18 -12.24 -6.13
N TYR A 107 -4.75 -11.65 -5.06
CA TYR A 107 -4.25 -11.83 -3.70
C TYR A 107 -5.35 -12.21 -2.70
N TYR A 108 -6.52 -12.62 -3.17
CA TYR A 108 -7.65 -13.03 -2.33
C TYR A 108 -7.27 -14.11 -1.32
N GLU A 109 -6.69 -15.22 -1.79
CA GLU A 109 -6.29 -16.34 -0.92
C GLU A 109 -5.25 -15.92 0.13
N GLU A 110 -4.29 -15.08 -0.28
CA GLU A 110 -3.20 -14.63 0.58
C GLU A 110 -3.64 -13.55 1.59
N THR A 111 -4.77 -12.88 1.34
CA THR A 111 -5.35 -11.90 2.26
C THR A 111 -6.38 -12.51 3.20
N TYR A 112 -6.89 -13.72 2.91
CA TYR A 112 -7.98 -14.33 3.68
C TYR A 112 -7.59 -14.53 5.16
N ASP A 113 -6.42 -15.11 5.43
CA ASP A 113 -5.92 -15.31 6.80
C ASP A 113 -5.61 -13.98 7.51
N LEU A 114 -5.14 -12.98 6.75
CA LEU A 114 -4.86 -11.64 7.28
C LEU A 114 -6.13 -10.89 7.66
N LEU A 115 -7.25 -11.15 6.97
CA LEU A 115 -8.56 -10.53 7.24
C LEU A 115 -9.36 -11.28 8.30
N GLN A 116 -8.97 -12.50 8.68
CA GLN A 116 -9.59 -13.28 9.76
C GLN A 116 -9.29 -12.75 11.17
N THR A 117 -8.49 -11.68 11.32
CA THR A 117 -8.34 -10.98 12.61
C THR A 117 -9.74 -10.55 13.09
N PRO A 118 -10.09 -10.72 14.38
CA PRO A 118 -11.47 -10.61 14.86
C PRO A 118 -11.96 -9.16 14.98
N ILE A 119 -11.84 -8.37 13.91
CA ILE A 119 -12.36 -7.01 13.80
C ILE A 119 -13.74 -7.02 13.13
N VAL A 120 -14.16 -8.13 12.51
CA VAL A 120 -15.49 -8.26 11.86
C VAL A 120 -16.41 -9.24 12.59
N LYS A 121 -16.40 -9.25 13.93
CA LYS A 121 -17.40 -9.98 14.74
C LYS A 121 -18.38 -9.08 15.50
N ASN A 122 -18.27 -7.76 15.42
CA ASN A 122 -19.18 -6.83 16.08
C ASN A 122 -19.53 -5.62 15.18
N LEU A 123 -20.14 -5.90 14.03
CA LEU A 123 -20.95 -4.93 13.29
C LEU A 123 -22.37 -5.48 13.17
#